data_AF-A0A7W7N429-F1
#
_entry.id   AF-A0A7W7N429-F1
#
_cell.length_a   1.000
_cell.length_b   1.000
_cell.length_c   1.000
_cell.angle_alpha   90.00
_cell.angle_beta   90.00
_cell.angle_gamma   90.00
#
_symmetry.space_group_name_H-M   'P 1'
#
loop_
_entity.id
_entity.type
_entity.pdbx_description
1 polymer ?
#
loop_
_entity_poly.entity_id
_entity_poly.type
_entity_poly.pdbx_seq_one_letter_code
_entity_poly.pdbx_strand_id
1 'polypeptide(L)'
;MIESLPRREREVFETLCRLETGTTAGVRNALTDTLSDSAIRTLLARLESKGLVEREAGTDGFVYRPVPRTETVAAGALQRMIDTFFAGSAASAATALLGMGQRLTPDEAAALERAIDEAVERQP
;
A
#
# COMPACT_ATOMS: atom_id res chain seq x y z
N MET A 1 -2.93 0.53 12.22
CA MET A 1 -4.27 0.79 11.66
C MET A 1 -4.68 -0.22 10.58
N ILE A 2 -3.84 -0.56 9.59
CA ILE A 2 -4.12 -1.67 8.64
C ILE A 2 -3.85 -3.04 9.28
N GLU A 3 -2.80 -3.15 10.11
CA GLU A 3 -2.42 -4.40 10.80
C GLU A 3 -3.42 -4.86 11.86
N SER A 4 -4.32 -3.98 12.29
CA SER A 4 -5.45 -4.28 13.17
C SER A 4 -6.72 -4.65 12.39
N LEU A 5 -6.71 -4.54 11.06
CA LEU A 5 -7.84 -4.98 10.25
C LEU A 5 -7.94 -6.52 10.28
N PRO A 6 -9.17 -7.06 10.39
CA PRO A 6 -9.44 -8.46 10.13
C PRO A 6 -8.85 -8.88 8.78
N ARG A 7 -8.36 -10.13 8.70
CA ARG A 7 -7.66 -10.68 7.53
C ARG A 7 -8.32 -10.33 6.19
N ARG A 8 -9.64 -10.56 6.05
CA ARG A 8 -10.38 -10.29 4.81
C ARG A 8 -10.53 -8.81 4.48
N GLU A 9 -10.70 -7.96 5.48
CA GLU A 9 -10.76 -6.50 5.26
C GLU A 9 -9.40 -5.98 4.80
N ARG A 10 -8.32 -6.50 5.38
CA ARG A 10 -6.96 -6.19 4.96
C ARG A 10 -6.69 -6.61 3.51
N GLU A 11 -7.04 -7.84 3.14
CA GLU A 11 -6.85 -8.34 1.77
C GLU A 11 -7.59 -7.47 0.74
N VAL A 12 -8.84 -7.11 1.00
CA VAL A 12 -9.63 -6.21 0.14
C VAL A 12 -8.99 -4.83 0.06
N PHE A 13 -8.55 -4.30 1.20
CA PHE A 13 -7.95 -2.99 1.28
C PHE A 13 -6.61 -2.90 0.54
N GLU A 14 -5.70 -3.85 0.78
CA GLU A 14 -4.40 -3.93 0.09
C GLU A 14 -4.58 -4.12 -1.43
N THR A 15 -5.59 -4.91 -1.83
CA THR A 15 -5.94 -5.07 -3.24
C THR A 15 -6.39 -3.75 -3.86
N LEU A 16 -7.25 -3.00 -3.16
CA LEU A 16 -7.69 -1.69 -3.62
C LEU A 16 -6.53 -0.67 -3.64
N CYS A 17 -5.59 -0.75 -2.70
CA CYS A 17 -4.38 0.09 -2.71
C CYS A 17 -3.52 -0.16 -3.94
N ARG A 18 -3.34 -1.42 -4.36
CA ARG A 18 -2.59 -1.75 -5.60
C ARG A 18 -3.31 -1.29 -6.86
N LEU A 19 -4.64 -1.24 -6.84
CA LEU A 19 -5.45 -0.80 -7.98
C LEU A 19 -5.56 0.73 -8.07
N GLU A 20 -5.27 1.45 -6.98
CA GLU A 20 -5.49 2.90 -6.76
C GLU A 20 -6.97 3.33 -6.81
N THR A 21 -7.78 2.69 -7.66
CA THR A 21 -9.22 2.89 -7.78
C THR A 21 -9.87 1.64 -8.39
N GLY A 22 -11.11 1.31 -8.02
CA GLY A 22 -11.78 0.14 -8.57
C GLY A 22 -13.25 -0.04 -8.19
N THR A 23 -14.00 -0.73 -9.05
CA THR A 23 -15.36 -1.19 -8.75
C THR A 23 -15.33 -2.46 -7.88
N THR A 24 -16.47 -2.86 -7.33
CA THR A 24 -16.60 -4.17 -6.64
C THR A 24 -16.10 -5.33 -7.51
N ALA A 25 -16.46 -5.33 -8.80
CA ALA A 25 -16.02 -6.35 -9.74
C ALA A 25 -14.51 -6.28 -10.01
N GLY A 26 -13.95 -5.08 -10.12
CA GLY A 26 -12.50 -4.88 -10.28
C GLY A 26 -11.71 -5.45 -9.09
N VAL A 27 -12.14 -5.12 -7.87
CA VAL A 27 -11.52 -5.66 -6.64
C VAL A 27 -11.66 -7.19 -6.57
N ARG A 28 -12.81 -7.73 -6.97
CA ARG A 28 -13.04 -9.18 -7.02
C ARG A 28 -12.07 -9.89 -7.95
N ASN A 29 -11.88 -9.36 -9.15
CA ASN A 29 -11.03 -9.97 -10.17
C ASN A 29 -9.55 -9.91 -9.79
N ALA A 30 -9.14 -8.94 -8.96
CA ALA A 30 -7.78 -8.80 -8.47
C ALA A 30 -7.49 -9.59 -7.18
N LEU A 31 -8.51 -10.14 -6.52
CA LEU A 31 -8.36 -10.99 -5.35
C LEU A 31 -8.00 -12.43 -5.75
N THR A 32 -6.99 -13.00 -5.10
CA THR A 32 -6.55 -14.38 -5.33
C THR A 32 -7.59 -15.41 -4.83
N ASP A 33 -8.33 -15.06 -3.77
CA ASP A 33 -9.35 -15.92 -3.18
C ASP A 33 -10.74 -15.39 -3.46
N THR A 34 -11.61 -16.25 -3.99
CA THR A 34 -12.89 -15.82 -4.56
C THR A 34 -13.93 -15.53 -3.48
N LEU A 35 -14.15 -14.23 -3.24
CA LEU A 35 -15.29 -13.73 -2.49
C LEU A 35 -16.47 -13.44 -3.43
N SER A 36 -17.69 -13.45 -2.92
CA SER A 36 -18.87 -12.97 -3.66
C SER A 36 -18.87 -11.44 -3.75
N ASP A 37 -19.56 -10.88 -4.76
CA ASP A 37 -19.76 -9.44 -4.88
C ASP A 37 -20.42 -8.82 -3.64
N SER A 38 -21.37 -9.54 -3.02
CA SER A 38 -22.02 -9.07 -1.79
C SER A 38 -21.05 -9.02 -0.59
N ALA A 39 -20.15 -10.00 -0.48
CA ALA A 39 -19.11 -9.99 0.53
C ALA A 39 -18.13 -8.84 0.32
N ILE A 40 -17.69 -8.61 -0.92
CA ILE A 40 -16.78 -7.50 -1.25
C ILE A 40 -17.43 -6.15 -0.97
N ARG A 41 -18.69 -5.93 -1.39
CA ARG A 41 -19.43 -4.70 -1.05
C ARG A 41 -19.53 -4.49 0.47
N THR A 42 -19.77 -5.55 1.22
CA THR A 42 -19.82 -5.48 2.69
C THR A 42 -18.48 -5.07 3.28
N LEU A 43 -17.37 -5.64 2.79
CA LEU A 43 -16.02 -5.30 3.26
C LEU A 43 -15.64 -3.87 2.87
N LEU A 44 -15.94 -3.44 1.64
CA LEU A 44 -15.71 -2.06 1.18
C LEU A 44 -16.51 -1.05 2.02
N ALA A 45 -17.78 -1.33 2.34
CA ALA A 45 -18.59 -0.48 3.20
C ALA A 45 -18.04 -0.38 4.64
N ARG A 46 -17.45 -1.46 5.16
CA ARG A 46 -16.77 -1.43 6.47
C ARG A 46 -15.47 -0.64 6.43
N LEU A 47 -14.73 -0.70 5.33
CA LEU A 47 -13.52 0.10 5.14
C LEU A 47 -13.87 1.58 4.97
N GLU A 48 -14.98 1.88 4.28
CA GLU A 48 -15.55 3.23 4.17
C GLU A 48 -15.97 3.77 5.53
N SER A 49 -16.68 2.99 6.36
CA SER A 49 -17.08 3.42 7.70
C SER A 49 -15.90 3.64 8.66
N LYS A 50 -14.74 3.03 8.37
CA LYS A 50 -13.47 3.26 9.07
C LYS A 50 -12.67 4.44 8.52
N GLY A 51 -13.15 5.11 7.48
CA GLY A 51 -12.47 6.22 6.81
C GLY A 51 -11.20 5.81 6.07
N LEU A 52 -11.10 4.53 5.66
CA LEU A 52 -9.97 4.00 4.90
C LEU A 52 -10.22 4.01 3.40
N VAL A 53 -11.49 3.96 2.99
CA VAL A 53 -11.91 3.95 1.59
C VAL A 53 -12.94 5.04 1.37
N GLU A 54 -12.85 5.71 0.22
CA GLU A 54 -13.87 6.64 -0.28
C GLU A 54 -14.63 5.98 -1.42
N ARG A 55 -15.94 6.26 -1.49
CA ARG A 55 -16.86 5.76 -2.51
C ARG A 55 -17.39 6.93 -3.33
N GLU A 56 -17.30 6.78 -4.64
CA GLU A 56 -17.79 7.76 -5.62
C GLU A 56 -18.76 7.09 -6.60
N ALA A 57 -19.73 7.85 -7.09
CA ALA A 57 -20.63 7.37 -8.13
C ALA A 57 -19.91 7.40 -9.49
N GLY A 58 -19.85 6.25 -10.17
CA GLY A 58 -19.35 6.11 -11.53
C GLY A 58 -20.46 5.72 -12.51
N THR A 59 -20.10 5.63 -13.79
CA THR A 59 -21.03 5.31 -14.90
C THR A 59 -21.71 3.95 -14.75
N ASP A 60 -20.97 2.94 -14.27
CA ASP A 60 -21.46 1.56 -14.14
C ASP A 60 -21.64 1.12 -12.68
N GLY A 61 -21.88 2.10 -11.79
CA GLY A 61 -22.06 1.88 -10.35
C GLY A 61 -20.98 2.56 -9.52
N PHE A 62 -20.80 2.11 -8.28
CA PHE A 62 -19.86 2.73 -7.36
C PHE A 62 -18.40 2.35 -7.66
N VAL A 63 -17.54 3.36 -7.66
CA VAL A 63 -16.09 3.25 -7.70
C VAL A 63 -15.55 3.54 -6.30
N TYR A 64 -14.57 2.78 -5.86
CA TYR A 64 -13.93 2.91 -4.55
C TYR A 64 -12.47 3.30 -4.75
N ARG A 65 -11.92 4.12 -3.85
CA ARG A 65 -10.49 4.44 -3.81
C ARG A 65 -9.99 4.47 -2.36
N PRO A 66 -8.73 4.09 -2.08
CA PRO A 66 -8.18 4.25 -0.74
C PRO A 66 -8.05 5.75 -0.43
N VAL A 67 -8.30 6.13 0.82
CA VAL A 67 -8.10 7.50 1.26
C VAL A 67 -6.59 7.82 1.24
N PRO A 68 -6.13 9.00 0.77
CA PRO A 68 -4.71 9.37 0.66
C PRO A 68 -3.90 9.19 1.95
N ARG A 69 -4.57 9.21 3.11
CA ARG A 69 -3.96 8.85 4.41
C ARG A 69 -3.30 7.46 4.40
N THR A 70 -3.61 6.59 3.45
CA THR A 70 -3.01 5.26 3.33
C THR A 70 -1.50 5.32 3.05
N GLU A 71 -1.01 6.31 2.30
CA GLU A 71 0.43 6.52 2.11
C GLU A 71 1.12 6.79 3.46
N THR A 72 0.50 7.63 4.31
CA THR A 72 0.99 7.88 5.67
C THR A 72 0.91 6.63 6.56
N VAL A 73 -0.06 5.75 6.32
CA VAL A 73 -0.19 4.49 7.06
C VAL A 73 0.81 3.43 6.57
N ALA A 74 1.08 3.36 5.27
CA ALA A 74 2.08 2.49 4.67
C ALA A 74 3.49 2.93 5.11
N ALA A 75 3.79 4.23 5.03
CA ALA A 75 5.03 4.81 5.55
C ALA A 75 5.17 4.53 7.06
N GLY A 76 4.11 4.70 7.84
CA GLY A 76 4.12 4.38 9.27
C GLY A 76 4.31 2.89 9.57
N ALA A 77 3.77 1.99 8.75
CA ALA A 77 3.99 0.55 8.88
C ALA A 77 5.43 0.16 8.52
N LEU A 78 5.95 0.71 7.43
CA LEU A 78 7.34 0.54 7.01
C LEU A 78 8.30 1.07 8.08
N GLN A 79 8.02 2.24 8.66
CA GLN A 79 8.84 2.79 9.74
C GLN A 79 8.89 1.85 10.94
N ARG A 80 7.76 1.30 11.39
CA ARG A 80 7.74 0.31 12.49
C ARG A 80 8.55 -0.94 12.16
N MET A 81 8.51 -1.41 10.92
CA MET A 81 9.30 -2.55 10.47
C MET A 81 10.79 -2.24 10.52
N ILE A 82 11.20 -1.05 10.07
CA ILE A 82 12.58 -0.55 10.15
C ILE A 82 13.03 -0.45 11.60
N ASP A 83 12.21 0.14 12.48
CA ASP A 83 12.51 0.28 13.90
C ASP A 83 12.67 -1.08 14.58
N THR A 84 11.82 -2.05 14.25
CA THR A 84 11.77 -3.36 14.90
C THR A 84 12.90 -4.30 14.44
N PHE A 85 13.15 -4.38 13.13
CA PHE A 85 14.06 -5.39 12.56
C PHE A 85 15.40 -4.83 12.13
N PHE A 86 15.51 -3.52 11.95
CA PHE A 86 16.70 -2.84 11.43
C PHE A 86 17.21 -1.75 12.38
N ALA A 87 16.78 -1.79 13.65
CA ALA A 87 17.19 -0.85 14.70
C ALA A 87 17.03 0.63 14.30
N GLY A 88 15.98 0.94 13.52
CA GLY A 88 15.71 2.30 13.04
C GLY A 88 16.59 2.74 11.85
N SER A 89 17.47 1.87 11.34
CA SER A 89 18.37 2.21 10.24
C SER A 89 17.71 1.96 8.89
N ALA A 90 17.22 3.03 8.27
CA ALA A 90 16.72 3.00 6.89
C ALA A 90 17.79 2.51 5.89
N ALA A 91 19.06 2.88 6.10
CA ALA A 91 20.17 2.42 5.26
C ALA A 91 20.39 0.90 5.35
N SER A 92 20.28 0.33 6.55
CA SER A 92 20.37 -1.13 6.75
C SER A 92 19.21 -1.86 6.06
N ALA A 93 17.98 -1.34 6.19
CA ALA A 93 16.81 -1.91 5.53
C ALA A 93 16.93 -1.86 3.99
N ALA A 94 17.38 -0.73 3.42
CA ALA A 94 17.62 -0.58 1.99
C ALA A 94 18.70 -1.55 1.48
N THR A 95 19.80 -1.70 2.22
CA THR A 95 20.88 -2.65 1.87
C THR A 95 20.38 -4.10 1.88
N ALA A 96 19.58 -4.47 2.89
CA ALA A 96 18.99 -5.80 2.97
C ALA A 96 18.05 -6.07 1.78
N LEU A 97 17.23 -5.08 1.39
CA LEU A 97 16.34 -5.18 0.23
C LEU A 97 17.13 -5.44 -1.07
N LEU A 98 18.21 -4.70 -1.30
CA LEU A 98 19.09 -4.91 -2.45
C LEU A 98 19.79 -6.28 -2.43
N GLY A 99 20.08 -6.81 -1.24
CA GLY A 99 20.67 -8.14 -1.06
C GLY A 99 19.72 -9.32 -1.32
N MET A 100 18.41 -9.10 -1.37
CA MET A 100 17.40 -10.16 -1.56
C MET A 100 17.24 -10.66 -3.01
N GLY A 101 18.03 -10.13 -3.95
CA GLY A 101 18.17 -10.71 -5.30
C GLY A 101 17.40 -10.00 -6.41
N GLN A 102 16.78 -8.85 -6.14
CA GLN A 102 16.24 -7.97 -7.18
C GLN A 102 17.41 -7.22 -7.83
N ARG A 103 17.77 -7.55 -9.08
CA ARG A 103 18.70 -6.71 -9.84
C ARG A 103 17.95 -5.47 -10.30
N LEU A 104 18.43 -4.30 -9.89
CA LEU A 104 17.93 -3.03 -10.39
C LEU A 104 18.28 -2.89 -11.87
N THR A 105 17.34 -2.37 -12.64
CA THR A 105 17.64 -1.82 -13.96
C THR A 105 18.52 -0.57 -13.81
N PRO A 106 19.26 -0.17 -14.87
CA PRO A 106 20.04 1.07 -14.83
C PRO A 106 19.21 2.30 -14.45
N ASP A 107 17.95 2.37 -14.91
CA ASP A 107 17.05 3.49 -14.62
C ASP A 107 16.59 3.52 -13.16
N GLU A 108 16.28 2.36 -12.58
CA GLU A 108 15.93 2.23 -11.16
C GLU A 108 17.12 2.54 -10.25
N ALA A 109 18.32 2.10 -10.62
CA ALA A 109 19.55 2.42 -9.90
C ALA A 109 19.81 3.93 -9.93
N ALA A 110 19.73 4.57 -11.09
CA ALA A 110 19.91 6.02 -11.22
C ALA A 110 18.84 6.82 -10.46
N ALA A 111 17.60 6.32 -10.39
CA ALA A 111 16.55 6.94 -9.58
C ALA A 111 16.86 6.84 -8.08
N LEU A 112 17.35 5.67 -7.63
CA LEU A 112 17.72 5.46 -6.24
C LEU A 112 18.94 6.30 -5.84
N GLU A 113 19.95 6.41 -6.71
CA GLU A 113 21.11 7.30 -6.51
C GLU A 113 20.67 8.75 -6.32
N ARG A 114 19.79 9.27 -7.19
CA ARG A 114 19.24 10.63 -7.04
C ARG A 114 18.51 10.81 -5.71
N ALA A 115 17.70 9.84 -5.30
CA ALA A 115 17.00 9.91 -4.03
C ALA A 115 17.95 9.90 -2.82
N ILE A 116 19.06 9.14 -2.90
CA ILE A 116 20.13 9.16 -1.88
C ILE A 116 20.81 10.53 -1.87
N ASP A 117 21.20 11.07 -3.02
CA ASP A 117 21.85 12.37 -3.12
C ASP A 117 20.97 13.50 -2.56
N GLU A 118 19.66 13.46 -2.81
CA GLU A 118 18.67 14.38 -2.24
C GLU A 118 18.55 14.22 -0.71
N ALA A 119 18.53 12.99 -0.22
CA ALA A 119 18.41 12.68 1.22
C ALA A 119 19.69 12.93 2.02
N VAL A 120 20.85 13.00 1.36
CA VAL A 120 22.16 13.17 2.00
C VAL A 120 22.37 14.57 2.60
N GLU A 121 21.46 15.54 2.38
CA GLU A 121 21.57 16.96 2.78
C GLU A 121 22.97 17.44 3.16
N ARG A 122 23.56 18.23 2.24
CA ARG A 122 24.58 19.24 2.53
C ARG A 122 24.40 19.79 3.95
N GLN A 123 25.15 19.25 4.90
CA GLN A 123 25.34 19.92 6.17
C GLN A 123 25.95 21.30 5.83
N PRO A 124 25.37 22.42 6.31
CA PRO A 124 26.11 23.68 6.32
C PRO A 124 27.40 23.55 7.16
#